data_AF-A0A953R2K0-F1
#
_entry.id   AF-A0A953R2K0-F1
#
_cell.length_a   1.000
_cell.length_b   1.000
_cell.length_c   1.000
_cell.angle_alpha   90.00
_cell.angle_beta   90.00
_cell.angle_gamma   90.00
#
_symmetry.space_group_name_H-M   'P 1'
#
loop_
_entity.id
_entity.type
_entity.pdbx_description
1 polymer ?
#
loop_
_entity_poly.entity_id
_entity_poly.type
_entity_poly.pdbx_seq_one_letter_code
_entity_poly.pdbx_strand_id
1 'polypeptide(L)'
;MRTARCAFIVIALFGACELRAQGRGRKPDPSSAKPSCADQTEGRLSFGAVILLVMDKNDVKCVVQYVQRRDVDFYRIPLVIEVLKDIRAPDGLIDLIKPPPPPPPPVLGGPLTIFCEPTDCEVIVNNHYYGRTEGRKKVVSDLSPGEAEIRVGGDGLEPETKRIPLTEAAPRNEPFTLRPNLAARRQDGRRLLLSVVSAFGGVQGLAVPANLAGQGKATVLDGDKQAQEWQMSFSQGWNVVSMKFVDSKLGECTTTVSVGKPPSGCTGKLTRPKDEAPLKNAAATFGKYQIHTVLAELLGREVVASPDSAGKIETDSGPDSYAVSLNDKGLPSEIVYREKPDASPIKIAYQDYAPAEGHPYPRRITISGPSAEKPLADFAVTSIGPPPPAQTGKKGKQQK
;
A
#
# COMPACT_ATOMS: atom_id res chain seq x y z
N MET A 1 13.93 -8.58 26.48
CA MET A 1 14.56 -9.74 27.14
C MET A 1 15.34 -10.54 26.11
N ARG A 2 16.52 -11.05 26.51
CA ARG A 2 17.56 -11.78 25.73
C ARG A 2 18.70 -10.92 25.12
N THR A 3 19.46 -10.34 26.05
CA THR A 3 20.93 -10.35 26.21
C THR A 3 21.84 -10.53 24.99
N ALA A 4 22.53 -9.45 24.64
CA ALA A 4 23.80 -9.43 23.91
C ALA A 4 24.98 -9.70 24.87
N ARG A 5 25.98 -10.46 24.43
CA ARG A 5 27.25 -10.68 25.14
C ARG A 5 28.37 -9.98 24.38
N CYS A 6 28.92 -8.92 24.98
CA CYS A 6 30.23 -8.38 24.67
C CYS A 6 31.30 -9.31 25.28
N ALA A 7 32.35 -9.61 24.52
CA ALA A 7 33.55 -10.25 25.05
C ALA A 7 34.77 -9.38 24.72
N PHE A 8 35.53 -9.11 25.78
CA PHE A 8 36.70 -8.25 25.87
C PHE A 8 37.93 -8.84 25.16
N ILE A 9 38.76 -7.92 24.64
CA ILE A 9 40.14 -8.15 24.21
C ILE A 9 41.05 -8.03 25.44
N VAL A 10 41.94 -8.99 25.65
CA VAL A 10 43.08 -8.90 26.59
C VAL A 10 44.36 -9.28 25.85
N ILE A 11 45.29 -8.33 25.79
CA ILE A 11 46.66 -8.47 25.27
C ILE A 11 47.55 -8.86 26.45
N ALA A 12 48.36 -9.91 26.29
CA ALA A 12 49.40 -10.30 27.24
C ALA A 12 50.77 -10.33 26.56
N LEU A 13 51.70 -9.56 27.12
CA LEU A 13 53.13 -9.50 26.83
C LEU A 13 53.88 -10.49 27.73
N PHE A 14 54.71 -11.35 27.13
CA PHE A 14 55.90 -12.00 27.71
C PHE A 14 56.84 -12.24 26.51
N GLY A 15 58.11 -11.86 26.47
CA GLY A 15 59.11 -11.82 27.53
C GLY A 15 60.00 -13.06 27.40
N ALA A 16 61.07 -12.99 26.60
CA ALA A 16 62.18 -13.93 26.68
C ALA A 16 63.49 -13.26 26.21
N CYS A 17 64.39 -13.18 27.17
CA CYS A 17 65.75 -12.68 27.09
C CYS A 17 66.65 -13.89 26.77
N GLU A 18 67.55 -13.78 25.80
CA GLU A 18 68.71 -14.67 25.73
C GLU A 18 69.99 -13.88 25.50
N LEU A 19 70.88 -14.03 26.49
CA LEU A 19 72.26 -13.60 26.50
C LEU A 19 73.07 -14.35 25.44
N ARG A 20 73.93 -13.62 24.73
CA ARG A 20 75.17 -14.18 24.20
C ARG A 20 76.34 -13.26 24.52
N ALA A 21 77.20 -13.77 25.40
CA ALA A 21 78.52 -13.23 25.69
C ALA A 21 79.51 -13.66 24.60
N GLN A 22 80.39 -12.75 24.18
CA GLN A 22 81.80 -13.03 23.85
C GLN A 22 82.52 -11.75 23.41
N GLY A 23 83.80 -11.63 23.79
CA GLY A 23 84.77 -10.83 23.02
C GLY A 23 85.42 -9.66 23.75
N ARG A 24 86.47 -9.96 24.54
CA ARG A 24 87.44 -8.98 25.03
C ARG A 24 88.25 -8.36 23.88
N GLY A 25 88.46 -7.05 23.96
CA GLY A 25 89.80 -6.46 23.90
C GLY A 25 90.31 -5.93 22.56
N ARG A 26 90.21 -4.60 22.36
CA ARG A 26 91.25 -3.78 21.73
C ARG A 26 91.07 -2.31 22.10
N LYS A 27 92.14 -1.67 22.59
CA LYS A 27 92.24 -0.23 22.87
C LYS A 27 92.17 0.56 21.55
N PRO A 28 91.47 1.70 21.49
CA PRO A 28 91.60 2.65 20.39
C PRO A 28 92.62 3.76 20.70
N ASP A 29 93.46 4.05 19.71
CA ASP A 29 94.24 5.29 19.63
C ASP A 29 93.33 6.48 19.29
N PRO A 30 93.57 7.68 19.84
CA PRO A 30 92.81 8.88 19.51
C PRO A 30 93.41 9.54 18.26
N SER A 31 92.85 9.26 17.08
CA SER A 31 93.11 10.04 15.87
C SER A 31 91.94 10.99 15.59
N SER A 32 92.25 12.28 15.65
CA SER A 32 91.38 13.40 15.33
C SER A 32 90.98 13.39 13.86
N ALA A 33 89.72 13.06 13.56
CA ALA A 33 89.09 13.35 12.28
C ALA A 33 87.73 14.02 12.51
N LYS A 34 87.52 15.17 11.85
CA LYS A 34 86.26 15.94 11.88
C LYS A 34 85.09 15.04 11.44
N PRO A 35 83.91 15.12 12.06
CA PRO A 35 82.74 14.37 11.62
C PRO A 35 82.27 14.87 10.25
N SER A 36 82.60 14.12 9.20
CA SER A 36 81.99 14.26 7.89
C SER A 36 80.70 13.46 7.89
N CYS A 37 79.58 14.06 7.48
CA CYS A 37 78.28 13.39 7.34
C CYS A 37 78.22 12.47 6.10
N ALA A 38 79.23 11.60 5.92
CA ALA A 38 79.28 10.55 4.91
C ALA A 38 79.41 9.20 5.61
N ASP A 39 78.89 8.07 5.16
CA ASP A 39 77.84 7.62 4.24
C ASP A 39 77.81 6.09 4.48
N GLN A 40 76.67 5.39 4.31
CA GLN A 40 76.65 3.93 4.00
C GLN A 40 75.27 3.21 3.91
N THR A 41 74.16 3.86 3.53
CA THR A 41 72.90 3.09 3.31
C THR A 41 71.97 3.76 2.30
N GLU A 42 71.99 3.38 1.04
CA GLU A 42 71.00 3.87 0.07
C GLU A 42 69.58 3.46 0.49
N GLY A 43 68.65 4.42 0.60
CA GLY A 43 67.26 4.18 0.97
C GLY A 43 66.59 5.36 1.68
N ARG A 44 65.25 5.40 1.63
CA ARG A 44 64.44 6.34 2.42
C ARG A 44 64.61 6.06 3.90
N LEU A 45 64.58 7.11 4.72
CA LEU A 45 64.75 6.96 6.17
C LEU A 45 63.44 6.58 6.83
N SER A 46 63.49 5.48 7.60
CA SER A 46 62.40 5.08 8.47
C SER A 46 62.26 6.00 9.66
N PHE A 47 61.06 6.04 10.26
CA PHE A 47 60.83 6.84 11.46
C PHE A 47 61.82 6.49 12.60
N GLY A 48 62.08 5.19 12.81
CA GLY A 48 63.07 4.73 13.78
C GLY A 48 64.50 5.16 13.45
N ALA A 49 64.88 5.16 12.16
CA ALA A 49 66.19 5.64 11.74
C ALA A 49 66.37 7.14 11.98
N VAL A 50 65.32 7.95 11.76
CA VAL A 50 65.34 9.39 12.05
C VAL A 50 65.46 9.64 13.55
N ILE A 51 64.72 8.89 14.39
CA ILE A 51 64.86 9.00 15.86
C ILE A 51 66.29 8.70 16.29
N LEU A 52 66.87 7.60 15.83
CA LEU A 52 68.25 7.22 16.17
C LEU A 52 69.25 8.30 15.71
N LEU A 53 69.07 8.88 14.53
CA LEU A 53 69.92 9.96 14.01
C LEU A 53 69.85 11.23 14.85
N VAL A 54 68.65 11.61 15.32
CA VAL A 54 68.45 12.76 16.20
C VAL A 54 69.08 12.52 17.57
N MET A 55 68.99 11.29 18.10
CA MET A 55 69.55 10.94 19.41
C MET A 55 71.08 10.77 19.41
N ASP A 56 71.66 10.27 18.32
CA ASP A 56 73.10 9.98 18.21
C ASP A 56 73.94 11.22 17.83
N LYS A 57 73.36 12.15 17.06
CA LYS A 57 74.09 13.32 16.54
C LYS A 57 73.64 14.62 17.21
N ASN A 58 74.52 15.20 18.01
CA ASN A 58 74.36 16.57 18.54
C ASN A 58 74.50 17.68 17.47
N ASP A 59 74.78 17.34 16.21
CA ASP A 59 74.85 18.31 15.10
C ASP A 59 73.53 18.35 14.32
N VAL A 60 72.69 19.30 14.72
CA VAL A 60 71.39 19.63 14.11
C VAL A 60 71.49 19.84 12.59
N LYS A 61 72.56 20.48 12.10
CA LYS A 61 72.72 20.78 10.66
C LYS A 61 72.97 19.49 9.87
N CYS A 62 73.70 18.55 10.45
CA CYS A 62 73.98 17.26 9.83
C CYS A 62 72.70 16.42 9.69
N VAL A 63 71.86 16.36 10.72
CA VAL A 63 70.61 15.56 10.70
C VAL A 63 69.63 16.09 9.66
N VAL A 64 69.42 17.41 9.61
CA VAL A 64 68.54 18.04 8.62
C VAL A 64 69.03 17.80 7.20
N GLN A 65 70.33 18.00 6.92
CA GLN A 65 70.90 17.72 5.60
C GLN A 65 70.81 16.23 5.21
N TYR A 66 70.96 15.34 6.18
CA TYR A 66 70.89 13.91 5.94
C TYR A 66 69.47 13.46 5.56
N VAL A 67 68.46 13.97 6.26
CA VAL A 67 67.06 13.71 5.97
C VAL A 67 66.64 14.35 4.65
N GLN A 68 67.10 15.57 4.39
CA GLN A 68 66.82 16.29 3.13
C GLN A 68 67.35 15.54 1.90
N ARG A 69 68.48 14.84 2.02
CA ARG A 69 69.07 14.09 0.89
C ARG A 69 68.41 12.75 0.62
N ARG A 70 67.83 12.09 1.63
CA ARG A 70 67.37 10.70 1.53
C ARG A 70 65.85 10.54 1.44
N ASP A 71 65.08 11.60 1.71
CA ASP A 71 63.63 11.55 1.87
C ASP A 71 63.24 10.62 3.05
N VAL A 72 62.04 10.80 3.59
CA VAL A 72 61.51 9.96 4.67
C VAL A 72 60.42 9.04 4.13
N ASP A 73 60.24 7.87 4.73
CA ASP A 73 59.19 6.91 4.35
C ASP A 73 57.88 7.06 5.15
N PHE A 74 57.83 8.04 6.06
CA PHE A 74 56.71 8.29 6.94
C PHE A 74 56.12 9.70 6.72
N TYR A 75 54.89 9.88 7.17
CA TYR A 75 54.14 11.12 7.00
C TYR A 75 54.13 11.96 8.26
N ARG A 76 53.94 13.27 8.07
CA ARG A 76 53.76 14.26 9.11
C ARG A 76 52.36 14.11 9.69
N ILE A 77 52.20 13.16 10.61
CA ILE A 77 50.99 12.95 11.41
C ILE A 77 51.19 13.47 12.84
N PRO A 78 50.13 13.84 13.59
CA PRO A 78 50.27 14.43 14.93
C PRO A 78 51.17 13.62 15.87
N LEU A 79 51.01 12.28 15.88
CA LEU A 79 51.82 11.38 16.71
C LEU A 79 53.32 11.43 16.37
N VAL A 80 53.68 11.51 15.09
CA VAL A 80 55.08 11.62 14.63
C VAL A 80 55.68 12.96 15.06
N ILE A 81 54.90 14.04 14.97
CA ILE A 81 55.35 15.38 15.37
C ILE A 81 55.57 15.43 16.89
N GLU A 82 54.67 14.85 17.68
CA GLU A 82 54.81 14.77 19.15
C GLU A 82 56.09 14.03 19.54
N VAL A 83 56.31 12.85 19.00
CA VAL A 83 57.51 12.05 19.29
C VAL A 83 58.80 12.78 18.87
N LEU A 84 58.81 13.45 17.71
CA LEU A 84 59.96 14.24 17.27
C LEU A 84 60.23 15.45 18.18
N LYS A 85 59.17 16.12 18.66
CA LYS A 85 59.31 17.22 19.63
C LYS A 85 59.82 16.74 20.98
N ASP A 86 59.36 15.58 21.45
CA ASP A 86 59.78 14.99 22.73
C ASP A 86 61.28 14.65 22.75
N ILE A 87 61.82 14.20 21.61
CA ILE A 87 63.27 13.99 21.45
C ILE A 87 64.03 15.26 21.09
N ARG A 88 63.40 16.44 21.16
CA ARG A 88 63.95 17.76 20.81
C ARG A 88 64.52 17.83 19.39
N ALA A 89 63.88 17.14 18.44
CA ALA A 89 64.22 17.26 17.03
C ALA A 89 64.09 18.71 16.56
N PRO A 90 64.98 19.19 15.67
CA PRO A 90 64.91 20.55 15.17
C PRO A 90 63.65 20.78 14.33
N ASP A 91 63.02 21.95 14.42
CA ASP A 91 61.79 22.27 13.67
C ASP A 91 61.98 22.11 12.15
N GLY A 92 63.18 22.44 11.65
CA GLY A 92 63.54 22.27 10.25
C GLY A 92 63.54 20.80 9.77
N LEU A 93 63.63 19.83 10.68
CA LEU A 93 63.43 18.41 10.34
C LEU A 93 61.95 18.06 10.21
N ILE A 94 61.10 18.65 11.07
CA ILE A 94 59.65 18.46 10.99
C ILE A 94 59.15 18.96 9.63
N ASP A 95 59.70 20.08 9.13
CA ASP A 95 59.42 20.69 7.81
C ASP A 95 59.82 19.85 6.60
N LEU A 96 60.70 18.87 6.78
CA LEU A 96 61.09 17.96 5.70
C LEU A 96 60.15 16.76 5.55
N ILE A 97 59.26 16.52 6.51
CA ILE A 97 58.33 15.39 6.48
C ILE A 97 57.06 15.80 5.72
N LYS A 98 56.74 15.03 4.68
CA LYS A 98 55.57 15.28 3.83
C LYS A 98 54.27 15.03 4.61
N PRO A 99 53.22 15.86 4.43
CA PRO A 99 51.90 15.55 4.97
C PRO A 99 51.35 14.26 4.35
N PRO A 100 50.46 13.54 5.04
CA PRO A 100 49.81 12.38 4.46
C PRO A 100 49.05 12.77 3.19
N PRO A 101 48.99 11.90 2.17
CA PRO A 101 48.16 12.15 1.01
C PRO A 101 46.70 12.32 1.46
N PRO A 102 45.93 13.22 0.82
CA PRO A 102 44.52 13.36 1.12
C PRO A 102 43.81 12.01 0.90
N PRO A 103 42.80 11.67 1.72
CA PRO A 103 42.03 10.45 1.51
C PRO A 103 41.40 10.46 0.11
N PRO A 104 41.34 9.31 -0.58
CA PRO A 104 40.68 9.23 -1.89
C PRO A 104 39.22 9.71 -1.76
N PRO A 105 38.66 10.38 -2.79
CA PRO A 105 37.25 10.77 -2.78
C PRO A 105 36.35 9.56 -2.50
N PRO A 106 35.27 9.72 -1.71
CA PRO A 106 34.32 8.64 -1.51
C PRO A 106 33.72 8.23 -2.86
N VAL A 107 33.71 6.93 -3.13
CA VAL A 107 33.05 6.38 -4.32
C VAL A 107 31.55 6.51 -4.11
N LEU A 108 30.89 7.31 -4.95
CA LEU A 108 29.45 7.53 -4.90
C LEU A 108 28.74 6.63 -5.91
N GLY A 109 27.58 6.12 -5.50
CA GLY A 109 26.60 5.56 -6.42
C GLY A 109 26.09 6.67 -7.35
N GLY A 110 25.63 6.28 -8.54
CA GLY A 110 24.96 7.23 -9.41
C GLY A 110 23.62 7.71 -8.83
N PRO A 111 23.07 8.82 -9.36
CA PRO A 111 21.87 9.43 -8.81
C PRO A 111 20.65 8.51 -8.97
N LEU A 112 19.96 8.28 -7.87
CA LEU A 112 18.71 7.52 -7.80
C LEU A 112 17.53 8.49 -7.92
N THR A 113 16.71 8.31 -8.95
CA THR A 113 15.46 9.04 -9.13
C THR A 113 14.28 8.15 -8.76
N ILE A 114 13.50 8.57 -7.78
CA ILE A 114 12.31 7.88 -7.29
C ILE A 114 11.07 8.60 -7.84
N PHE A 115 10.16 7.84 -8.43
CA PHE A 115 8.88 8.33 -8.93
C PHE A 115 7.74 7.72 -8.12
N CYS A 116 6.78 8.53 -7.69
CA CYS A 116 5.63 8.09 -6.90
C CYS A 116 4.30 8.41 -7.58
N GLU A 117 3.44 7.40 -7.70
CA GLU A 117 2.07 7.54 -8.17
C GLU A 117 1.08 6.98 -7.14
N PRO A 118 -0.14 7.53 -7.00
CA PRO A 118 -0.70 8.64 -7.78
C PRO A 118 -0.30 10.04 -7.28
N THR A 119 0.20 10.16 -6.05
CA THR A 119 0.52 11.44 -5.40
C THR A 119 1.95 11.47 -4.88
N ASP A 120 2.38 12.65 -4.41
CA ASP A 120 3.68 12.79 -3.76
C ASP A 120 3.80 11.94 -2.48
N CYS A 121 4.98 11.34 -2.29
CA CYS A 121 5.28 10.39 -1.22
C CYS A 121 6.53 10.83 -0.43
N GLU A 122 6.65 10.34 0.80
CA GLU A 122 7.85 10.38 1.63
C GLU A 122 8.86 9.33 1.16
N VAL A 123 10.13 9.72 1.08
CA VAL A 123 11.22 8.86 0.60
C VAL A 123 12.21 8.59 1.73
N ILE A 124 12.42 7.31 2.02
CA ILE A 124 13.42 6.82 2.97
C ILE A 124 14.33 5.84 2.24
N VAL A 125 15.64 6.06 2.26
CA VAL A 125 16.63 5.15 1.66
C VAL A 125 17.62 4.73 2.73
N ASN A 126 17.83 3.43 2.91
CA ASN A 126 18.71 2.86 3.95
C ASN A 126 18.45 3.45 5.35
N ASN A 127 17.16 3.57 5.71
CA ASN A 127 16.69 4.13 6.97
C ASN A 127 16.99 5.63 7.18
N HIS A 128 17.39 6.36 6.12
CA HIS A 128 17.57 7.81 6.13
C HIS A 128 16.45 8.50 5.35
N TYR A 129 15.85 9.55 5.93
CA TYR A 129 14.76 10.31 5.32
C TYR A 129 15.29 11.39 4.39
N TYR A 130 14.84 11.39 3.13
CA TYR A 130 15.29 12.35 2.10
C TYR A 130 14.25 13.43 1.77
N GLY A 131 13.13 13.47 2.49
CA GLY A 131 12.02 14.38 2.22
C GLY A 131 10.90 13.75 1.39
N ARG A 132 9.98 14.60 0.94
CA ARG A 132 8.90 14.21 0.03
C ARG A 132 9.34 14.38 -1.43
N THR A 133 8.69 13.63 -2.32
CA THR A 133 8.72 13.93 -3.76
C THR A 133 8.03 15.26 -4.04
N GLU A 134 8.46 15.95 -5.08
CA GLU A 134 7.82 17.16 -5.59
C GLU A 134 7.43 16.92 -7.06
N GLY A 135 6.15 17.05 -7.39
CA GLY A 135 5.68 16.74 -8.73
C GLY A 135 5.90 15.26 -9.10
N ARG A 136 5.73 14.37 -8.12
CA ARG A 136 5.88 12.91 -8.21
C ARG A 136 7.31 12.41 -8.40
N LYS A 137 8.32 13.25 -8.15
CA LYS A 137 9.73 12.91 -8.37
C LYS A 137 10.62 13.33 -7.19
N LYS A 138 11.62 12.51 -6.86
CA LYS A 138 12.74 12.85 -5.97
C LYS A 138 14.05 12.32 -6.52
N VAL A 139 15.12 13.11 -6.43
CA VAL A 139 16.49 12.67 -6.79
C VAL A 139 17.34 12.59 -5.53
N VAL A 140 18.05 11.47 -5.36
CA VAL A 140 18.98 11.20 -4.26
C VAL A 140 20.35 10.88 -4.87
N SER A 141 21.39 11.62 -4.49
CA SER A 141 22.70 11.60 -5.18
C SER A 141 23.90 11.23 -4.29
N ASP A 142 23.68 11.09 -3.00
CA ASP A 142 24.66 10.88 -1.94
C ASP A 142 24.66 9.43 -1.41
N LEU A 143 24.26 8.48 -2.26
CA LEU A 143 24.18 7.06 -1.91
C LEU A 143 25.50 6.36 -2.23
N SER A 144 25.92 5.45 -1.35
CA SER A 144 27.04 4.54 -1.63
C SER A 144 26.64 3.48 -2.69
N PRO A 145 27.58 3.01 -3.53
CA PRO A 145 27.33 1.85 -4.37
C PRO A 145 26.99 0.60 -3.54
N GLY A 146 26.23 -0.32 -4.12
CA GLY A 146 25.75 -1.55 -3.47
C GLY A 146 24.24 -1.61 -3.35
N GLU A 147 23.72 -2.51 -2.51
CA GLU A 147 22.28 -2.66 -2.30
C GLU A 147 21.72 -1.49 -1.47
N ALA A 148 20.67 -0.85 -1.99
CA ALA A 148 19.91 0.17 -1.30
C ALA A 148 18.47 -0.30 -1.05
N GLU A 149 18.00 -0.15 0.17
CA GLU A 149 16.60 -0.38 0.56
C GLU A 149 15.84 0.96 0.51
N ILE A 150 14.89 1.05 -0.42
CA ILE A 150 14.02 2.20 -0.59
C ILE A 150 12.68 1.87 0.05
N ARG A 151 12.24 2.71 0.97
CA ARG A 151 10.88 2.71 1.51
C ARG A 151 10.19 4.01 1.13
N VAL A 152 9.03 3.90 0.50
CA VAL A 152 8.17 5.03 0.17
C VAL A 152 6.84 4.89 0.89
N GLY A 153 6.22 6.00 1.24
CA GLY A 153 4.92 6.00 1.92
C GLY A 153 4.36 7.41 2.06
N GLY A 154 3.26 7.56 2.78
CA GLY A 154 2.70 8.88 3.07
C GLY A 154 1.33 8.79 3.71
N ASP A 155 0.79 9.93 4.11
CA ASP A 155 -0.53 10.01 4.71
C ASP A 155 -1.60 9.41 3.80
N GLY A 156 -2.35 8.43 4.31
CA GLY A 156 -3.40 7.76 3.58
C GLY A 156 -2.93 6.70 2.57
N LEU A 157 -1.63 6.42 2.45
CA LEU A 157 -1.07 5.42 1.51
C LEU A 157 -0.47 4.22 2.27
N GLU A 158 -0.46 3.05 1.63
CA GLU A 158 0.29 1.88 2.09
C GLU A 158 1.76 2.05 1.76
N PRO A 159 2.67 1.83 2.72
CA PRO A 159 4.10 1.94 2.46
C PRO A 159 4.58 0.77 1.59
N GLU A 160 5.44 1.08 0.62
CA GLU A 160 6.09 0.08 -0.24
C GLU A 160 7.60 0.07 0.03
N THR A 161 8.21 -1.11 0.00
CA THR A 161 9.65 -1.28 0.23
C THR A 161 10.27 -2.11 -0.90
N LYS A 162 11.37 -1.62 -1.48
CA LYS A 162 12.09 -2.26 -2.58
C LYS A 162 13.59 -2.22 -2.33
N ARG A 163 14.28 -3.30 -2.65
CA ARG A 163 15.75 -3.36 -2.63
C ARG A 163 16.29 -3.31 -4.05
N ILE A 164 17.29 -2.47 -4.28
CA ILE A 164 17.87 -2.25 -5.59
C ILE A 164 19.41 -2.16 -5.55
N PRO A 165 20.12 -2.70 -6.55
CA PRO A 165 21.55 -2.45 -6.68
C PRO A 165 21.85 -1.06 -7.25
N LEU A 166 22.74 -0.32 -6.61
CA LEU A 166 23.30 0.93 -7.09
C LEU A 166 24.71 0.68 -7.61
N THR A 167 24.94 1.05 -8.86
CA THR A 167 26.27 1.01 -9.50
C THR A 167 26.94 2.37 -9.41
N GLU A 168 28.26 2.38 -9.32
CA GLU A 168 29.08 3.59 -9.29
C GLU A 168 28.77 4.50 -10.49
N ALA A 169 28.52 5.78 -10.20
CA ALA A 169 28.23 6.85 -11.18
C ALA A 169 27.09 6.60 -12.19
N ALA A 170 26.36 5.49 -12.14
CA ALA A 170 25.29 5.20 -13.10
C ALA A 170 23.91 5.64 -12.56
N PRO A 171 23.18 6.52 -13.28
CA PRO A 171 21.87 6.97 -12.84
C PRO A 171 20.85 5.82 -12.88
N ARG A 172 19.91 5.83 -11.94
CA ARG A 172 18.86 4.81 -11.84
C ARG A 172 17.50 5.43 -11.56
N ASN A 173 16.46 4.87 -12.19
CA ASN A 173 15.08 5.33 -12.05
C ASN A 173 14.23 4.21 -11.44
N GLU A 174 13.47 4.52 -10.39
CA GLU A 174 12.59 3.56 -9.73
C GLU A 174 11.17 4.10 -9.56
N PRO A 175 10.18 3.54 -10.27
CA PRO A 175 8.78 3.88 -10.09
C PRO A 175 8.15 3.09 -8.94
N PHE A 176 7.25 3.76 -8.21
CA PHE A 176 6.40 3.21 -7.16
C PHE A 176 4.94 3.60 -7.42
N THR A 177 4.03 2.64 -7.21
CA THR A 177 2.59 2.83 -7.35
C THR A 177 1.92 2.50 -6.04
N LEU A 178 1.74 3.53 -5.21
CA LEU A 178 1.21 3.42 -3.86
C LEU A 178 -0.30 3.26 -3.88
N ARG A 179 -0.80 2.36 -3.03
CA ARG A 179 -2.23 2.13 -2.85
C ARG A 179 -2.73 2.92 -1.63
N PRO A 180 -3.97 3.42 -1.65
CA PRO A 180 -4.58 3.97 -0.45
C PRO A 180 -4.66 2.91 0.66
N ASN A 181 -4.30 3.28 1.88
CA ASN A 181 -4.41 2.40 3.03
C ASN A 181 -5.87 2.20 3.46
N LEU A 182 -6.12 1.20 4.32
CA LEU A 182 -7.46 0.85 4.77
C LEU A 182 -8.23 2.04 5.37
N ALA A 183 -7.56 2.91 6.16
CA ALA A 183 -8.22 4.06 6.77
C ALA A 183 -8.70 5.07 5.73
N ALA A 184 -7.84 5.41 4.76
CA ALA A 184 -8.19 6.27 3.63
C ALA A 184 -9.32 5.65 2.79
N ARG A 185 -9.24 4.35 2.50
CA ARG A 185 -10.27 3.63 1.75
C ARG A 185 -11.61 3.60 2.48
N ARG A 186 -11.64 3.46 3.81
CA ARG A 186 -12.88 3.54 4.61
C ARG A 186 -13.50 4.93 4.52
N GLN A 187 -12.69 5.98 4.63
CA GLN A 187 -13.15 7.35 4.49
C GLN A 187 -13.74 7.60 3.09
N ASP A 188 -13.05 7.15 2.05
CA ASP A 188 -13.52 7.27 0.67
C ASP A 188 -14.78 6.44 0.40
N GLY A 189 -14.84 5.21 0.90
CA GLY A 189 -16.02 4.34 0.78
C GLY A 189 -17.27 4.99 1.40
N ARG A 190 -17.14 5.57 2.61
CA ARG A 190 -18.24 6.30 3.27
C ARG A 190 -18.65 7.54 2.47
N ARG A 191 -17.67 8.32 1.98
CA ARG A 191 -17.94 9.50 1.15
C ARG A 191 -18.69 9.12 -0.12
N LEU A 192 -18.26 8.05 -0.81
CA LEU A 192 -18.93 7.52 -1.99
C LEU A 192 -20.35 7.07 -1.66
N LEU A 193 -20.56 6.27 -0.61
CA LEU A 193 -21.89 5.83 -0.21
C LEU A 193 -22.83 7.00 0.10
N LEU A 194 -22.35 8.01 0.82
CA LEU A 194 -23.14 9.21 1.12
C LEU A 194 -23.47 10.01 -0.15
N SER A 195 -22.56 10.06 -1.13
CA SER A 195 -22.83 10.70 -2.43
C SER A 195 -23.93 9.96 -3.21
N VAL A 196 -23.95 8.62 -3.15
CA VAL A 196 -25.01 7.80 -3.74
C VAL A 196 -26.33 8.13 -3.06
N VAL A 197 -26.39 8.09 -1.72
CA VAL A 197 -27.62 8.42 -0.98
C VAL A 197 -28.09 9.86 -1.27
N SER A 198 -27.16 10.80 -1.40
CA SER A 198 -27.48 12.17 -1.81
C SER A 198 -28.08 12.24 -3.22
N ALA A 199 -27.59 11.43 -4.17
CA ALA A 199 -28.16 11.36 -5.53
C ALA A 199 -29.61 10.83 -5.53
N PHE A 200 -29.98 10.04 -4.52
CA PHE A 200 -31.37 9.63 -4.28
C PHE A 200 -32.20 10.67 -3.52
N GLY A 201 -31.67 11.84 -3.16
CA GLY A 201 -32.36 12.86 -2.36
C GLY A 201 -32.22 12.67 -0.85
N GLY A 202 -31.13 12.03 -0.41
CA GLY A 202 -30.87 11.74 1.00
C GLY A 202 -31.68 10.54 1.52
N VAL A 203 -31.66 10.34 2.83
CA VAL A 203 -32.40 9.24 3.49
C VAL A 203 -33.91 9.36 3.26
N GLN A 204 -34.45 10.58 3.18
CA GLN A 204 -35.85 10.81 2.86
C GLN A 204 -36.18 10.43 1.41
N GLY A 205 -35.30 10.76 0.47
CA GLY A 205 -35.46 10.39 -0.92
C GLY A 205 -35.37 8.88 -1.18
N LEU A 206 -34.69 8.11 -0.32
CA LEU A 206 -34.75 6.64 -0.33
C LEU A 206 -36.10 6.06 0.11
N ALA A 207 -36.95 6.83 0.80
CA ALA A 207 -38.29 6.39 1.18
C ALA A 207 -39.26 6.37 -0.01
N VAL A 208 -39.01 7.19 -1.03
CA VAL A 208 -39.80 7.18 -2.27
C VAL A 208 -39.71 5.81 -2.95
N PRO A 209 -38.54 5.28 -3.36
CA PRO A 209 -38.46 3.95 -3.94
C PRO A 209 -38.92 2.83 -3.01
N ALA A 210 -38.95 3.04 -1.69
CA ALA A 210 -39.49 2.08 -0.74
C ALA A 210 -41.03 2.02 -0.73
N ASN A 211 -41.73 3.03 -1.27
CA ASN A 211 -43.19 3.13 -1.24
C ASN A 211 -43.76 3.45 -2.63
N LEU A 212 -43.62 2.52 -3.57
CA LEU A 212 -44.09 2.66 -4.95
C LEU A 212 -44.98 1.50 -5.36
N ALA A 213 -45.84 1.76 -6.34
CA ALA A 213 -46.40 0.73 -7.18
C ALA A 213 -45.94 0.90 -8.63
N GLY A 214 -45.95 -0.19 -9.37
CA GLY A 214 -45.57 -0.17 -10.77
C GLY A 214 -46.08 -1.37 -11.53
N GLN A 215 -45.92 -1.29 -12.85
CA GLN A 215 -46.25 -2.35 -13.78
C GLN A 215 -45.13 -2.51 -14.79
N GLY A 216 -45.05 -3.69 -15.41
CA GLY A 216 -44.04 -3.99 -16.39
C GLY A 216 -44.03 -5.46 -16.78
N LYS A 217 -42.84 -5.96 -17.12
CA LYS A 217 -42.62 -7.36 -17.47
C LYS A 217 -41.58 -7.99 -16.55
N ALA A 218 -41.76 -9.26 -16.23
CA ALA A 218 -40.78 -10.07 -15.54
C ALA A 218 -40.45 -11.29 -16.39
N THR A 219 -39.18 -11.51 -16.68
CA THR A 219 -38.68 -12.76 -17.27
C THR A 219 -38.09 -13.59 -16.14
N VAL A 220 -38.68 -14.76 -15.88
CA VAL A 220 -38.30 -15.65 -14.79
C VAL A 220 -37.98 -17.02 -15.36
N LEU A 221 -36.93 -17.67 -14.87
CA LEU A 221 -36.66 -19.07 -15.23
C LEU A 221 -37.73 -19.98 -14.60
N ASP A 222 -38.44 -20.73 -15.41
CA ASP A 222 -39.44 -21.69 -14.96
C ASP A 222 -38.80 -22.92 -14.29
N GLY A 223 -39.63 -23.88 -13.87
CA GLY A 223 -39.16 -25.13 -13.26
C GLY A 223 -38.23 -25.97 -14.16
N ASP A 224 -38.27 -25.76 -15.48
CA ASP A 224 -37.44 -26.44 -16.48
C ASP A 224 -36.22 -25.57 -16.89
N LYS A 225 -35.97 -24.47 -16.16
CA LYS A 225 -34.90 -23.49 -16.41
C LYS A 225 -35.04 -22.78 -17.76
N GLN A 226 -36.24 -22.69 -18.31
CA GLN A 226 -36.53 -21.90 -19.50
C GLN A 226 -37.02 -20.51 -19.10
N ALA A 227 -36.61 -19.49 -19.86
CA ALA A 227 -37.05 -18.13 -19.61
C ALA A 227 -38.52 -17.97 -20.03
N GLN A 228 -39.37 -17.60 -19.07
CA GLN A 228 -40.79 -17.31 -19.29
C GLN A 228 -41.04 -15.82 -18.98
N GLU A 229 -41.70 -15.12 -19.90
CA GLU A 229 -42.13 -13.73 -19.71
C GLU A 229 -43.51 -13.67 -19.03
N TRP A 230 -43.66 -12.77 -18.08
CA TRP A 230 -44.90 -12.51 -17.32
C TRP A 230 -45.19 -11.01 -17.34
N GLN A 231 -46.45 -10.63 -17.48
CA GLN A 231 -46.87 -9.28 -17.10
C GLN A 231 -46.82 -9.17 -15.58
N MET A 232 -46.08 -8.18 -15.07
CA MET A 232 -45.95 -7.95 -13.63
C MET A 232 -46.62 -6.65 -13.22
N SER A 233 -47.22 -6.67 -12.04
CA SER A 233 -47.53 -5.47 -11.27
C SER A 233 -47.05 -5.67 -9.84
N PHE A 234 -46.61 -4.59 -9.21
CA PHE A 234 -46.15 -4.65 -7.84
C PHE A 234 -46.63 -3.43 -7.05
N SER A 235 -46.75 -3.61 -5.75
CA SER A 235 -46.88 -2.56 -4.76
C SER A 235 -45.92 -2.88 -3.64
N GLN A 236 -45.00 -1.96 -3.34
CA GLN A 236 -44.03 -2.11 -2.29
C GLN A 236 -44.19 -1.04 -1.22
N GLY A 237 -43.96 -1.45 0.01
CA GLY A 237 -43.68 -0.64 1.18
C GLY A 237 -42.34 -1.08 1.77
N TRP A 238 -41.83 -0.33 2.75
CA TRP A 238 -40.49 -0.53 3.32
C TRP A 238 -40.14 -1.97 3.69
N ASN A 239 -41.11 -2.74 4.20
CA ASN A 239 -40.90 -4.11 4.66
C ASN A 239 -41.78 -5.14 3.95
N VAL A 240 -42.47 -4.75 2.89
CA VAL A 240 -43.44 -5.62 2.22
C VAL A 240 -43.50 -5.33 0.73
N VAL A 241 -43.47 -6.39 -0.07
CA VAL A 241 -43.65 -6.33 -1.52
C VAL A 241 -44.78 -7.26 -1.88
N SER A 242 -45.82 -6.74 -2.52
CA SER A 242 -46.87 -7.53 -3.16
C SER A 242 -46.64 -7.52 -4.65
N MET A 243 -46.51 -8.69 -5.27
CA MET A 243 -46.34 -8.83 -6.72
C MET A 243 -47.43 -9.70 -7.30
N LYS A 244 -47.95 -9.29 -8.45
CA LYS A 244 -48.88 -10.07 -9.27
C LYS A 244 -48.25 -10.31 -10.64
N PHE A 245 -48.12 -11.58 -11.00
CA PHE A 245 -47.68 -12.07 -12.30
C PHE A 245 -48.88 -12.58 -13.09
N VAL A 246 -48.99 -12.23 -14.36
CA VAL A 246 -50.08 -12.62 -15.26
C VAL A 246 -49.52 -13.05 -16.60
N ASP A 247 -49.96 -14.22 -17.07
CA ASP A 247 -49.74 -14.71 -18.42
C ASP A 247 -51.06 -15.29 -18.95
N SER A 248 -51.39 -15.00 -20.20
CA SER A 248 -52.70 -15.37 -20.78
C SER A 248 -52.92 -16.88 -20.91
N LYS A 249 -51.85 -17.67 -20.91
CA LYS A 249 -51.87 -19.14 -21.04
C LYS A 249 -51.54 -19.84 -19.72
N LEU A 250 -50.67 -19.23 -18.91
CA LEU A 250 -50.18 -19.83 -17.66
C LEU A 250 -51.00 -19.43 -16.44
N GLY A 251 -51.86 -18.42 -16.57
CA GLY A 251 -52.73 -17.94 -15.51
C GLY A 251 -52.11 -16.79 -14.73
N GLU A 252 -52.52 -16.64 -13.48
CA GLU A 252 -52.03 -15.55 -12.62
C GLU A 252 -51.55 -16.05 -11.27
N CYS A 253 -50.57 -15.32 -10.73
CA CYS A 253 -50.01 -15.56 -9.42
C CYS A 253 -49.78 -14.26 -8.66
N THR A 254 -50.44 -14.10 -7.52
CA THR A 254 -50.20 -12.99 -6.59
C THR A 254 -49.53 -13.50 -5.34
N THR A 255 -48.36 -12.97 -5.01
CA THR A 255 -47.60 -13.33 -3.80
C THR A 255 -47.17 -12.07 -3.06
N THR A 256 -47.09 -12.18 -1.73
CA THR A 256 -46.62 -11.11 -0.87
C THR A 256 -45.40 -11.60 -0.10
N VAL A 257 -44.34 -10.79 -0.13
CA VAL A 257 -43.09 -11.04 0.58
C VAL A 257 -42.96 -9.98 1.65
N SER A 258 -42.78 -10.39 2.90
CA SER A 258 -42.43 -9.48 4.00
C SER A 258 -41.01 -9.76 4.46
N VAL A 259 -40.29 -8.71 4.86
CA VAL A 259 -38.93 -8.84 5.39
C VAL A 259 -38.92 -9.83 6.56
N GLY A 260 -37.99 -10.79 6.52
CA GLY A 260 -37.84 -11.84 7.53
C GLY A 260 -38.91 -12.94 7.52
N LYS A 261 -39.82 -12.96 6.54
CA LYS A 261 -40.84 -14.00 6.40
C LYS A 261 -40.75 -14.71 5.05
N PRO A 262 -41.08 -16.02 4.99
CA PRO A 262 -41.17 -16.71 3.72
C PRO A 262 -42.27 -16.07 2.85
N PRO A 263 -42.13 -16.07 1.51
CA PRO A 263 -43.16 -15.59 0.61
C PRO A 263 -44.49 -16.30 0.83
N SER A 264 -45.59 -15.54 0.82
CA SER A 264 -46.93 -16.14 0.87
C SER A 264 -47.13 -17.12 -0.29
N GLY A 265 -48.06 -18.06 -0.12
CA GLY A 265 -48.54 -18.87 -1.23
C GLY A 265 -49.03 -18.00 -2.39
N CYS A 266 -49.00 -18.58 -3.58
CA CYS A 266 -49.55 -17.96 -4.77
C CYS A 266 -51.08 -17.91 -4.67
N THR A 267 -51.64 -16.69 -4.64
CA THR A 267 -53.08 -16.46 -4.75
C THR A 267 -53.43 -16.19 -6.21
N GLY A 268 -54.13 -17.13 -6.85
CA GLY A 268 -54.41 -17.10 -8.28
C GLY A 268 -54.63 -18.51 -8.84
N LYS A 269 -54.99 -18.61 -10.11
CA LYS A 269 -55.12 -19.89 -10.82
C LYS A 269 -53.98 -20.04 -11.81
N LEU A 270 -52.90 -20.73 -11.40
CA LEU A 270 -51.85 -21.16 -12.32
C LEU A 270 -52.26 -22.45 -13.03
N THR A 271 -52.02 -22.54 -14.34
CA THR A 271 -52.25 -23.78 -15.09
C THR A 271 -51.13 -24.81 -14.86
N ARG A 272 -49.93 -24.34 -14.47
CA ARG A 272 -48.77 -25.18 -14.14
C ARG A 272 -48.32 -24.94 -12.69
N PRO A 273 -48.63 -25.85 -11.74
CA PRO A 273 -48.25 -25.68 -10.33
C PRO A 273 -46.74 -25.56 -10.08
N LYS A 274 -45.91 -26.15 -10.96
CA LYS A 274 -44.44 -26.08 -10.86
C LYS A 274 -43.86 -24.66 -11.03
N ASP A 275 -44.62 -23.74 -11.62
CA ASP A 275 -44.20 -22.35 -11.83
C ASP A 275 -44.37 -21.49 -10.56
N GLU A 276 -45.10 -21.97 -9.55
CA GLU A 276 -45.32 -21.22 -8.31
C GLU A 276 -44.01 -20.92 -7.56
N ALA A 277 -43.14 -21.92 -7.39
CA ALA A 277 -41.89 -21.73 -6.65
C ALA A 277 -40.93 -20.72 -7.32
N PRO A 278 -40.68 -20.79 -8.64
CA PRO A 278 -39.93 -19.74 -9.35
C PRO A 278 -40.51 -18.34 -9.21
N LEU A 279 -41.83 -18.17 -9.32
CA LEU A 279 -42.48 -16.86 -9.19
C LEU A 279 -42.37 -16.30 -7.76
N LYS A 280 -42.53 -17.15 -6.75
CA LYS A 280 -42.31 -16.76 -5.34
C LYS A 280 -40.87 -16.34 -5.08
N ASN A 281 -39.91 -17.10 -5.63
CA ASN A 281 -38.49 -16.76 -5.53
C ASN A 281 -38.18 -15.46 -6.26
N ALA A 282 -38.75 -15.22 -7.44
CA ALA A 282 -38.61 -13.97 -8.18
C ALA A 282 -39.16 -12.78 -7.38
N ALA A 283 -40.32 -12.92 -6.74
CA ALA A 283 -40.84 -11.86 -5.88
C ALA A 283 -39.96 -11.59 -4.65
N ALA A 284 -39.41 -12.65 -4.04
CA ALA A 284 -38.50 -12.53 -2.92
C ALA A 284 -37.20 -11.82 -3.30
N THR A 285 -36.61 -12.19 -4.43
CA THR A 285 -35.37 -11.57 -4.93
C THR A 285 -35.61 -10.15 -5.41
N PHE A 286 -36.75 -9.86 -6.07
CA PHE A 286 -37.14 -8.50 -6.43
C PHE A 286 -37.17 -7.60 -5.20
N GLY A 287 -37.83 -8.01 -4.11
CA GLY A 287 -37.89 -7.23 -2.87
C GLY A 287 -36.55 -7.10 -2.16
N LYS A 288 -35.80 -8.21 -2.04
CA LYS A 288 -34.49 -8.23 -1.37
C LYS A 288 -33.48 -7.30 -2.04
N TYR A 289 -33.45 -7.29 -3.38
CA TYR A 289 -32.48 -6.51 -4.15
C TYR A 289 -33.07 -5.22 -4.73
N GLN A 290 -34.15 -4.71 -4.15
CA GLN A 290 -34.53 -3.32 -4.40
C GLN A 290 -33.42 -2.38 -3.96
N ILE A 291 -33.22 -1.31 -4.73
CA ILE A 291 -32.11 -0.39 -4.51
C ILE A 291 -32.15 0.26 -3.12
N HIS A 292 -33.35 0.59 -2.63
CA HIS A 292 -33.54 1.19 -1.31
C HIS A 292 -33.18 0.22 -0.18
N THR A 293 -33.52 -1.07 -0.33
CA THR A 293 -33.18 -2.12 0.63
C THR A 293 -31.67 -2.26 0.77
N VAL A 294 -30.97 -2.37 -0.38
CA VAL A 294 -29.52 -2.56 -0.36
C VAL A 294 -28.80 -1.32 0.16
N LEU A 295 -29.22 -0.12 -0.22
CA LEU A 295 -28.62 1.11 0.28
C LEU A 295 -28.87 1.32 1.78
N ALA A 296 -30.07 1.01 2.28
CA ALA A 296 -30.38 1.07 3.71
C ALA A 296 -29.51 0.09 4.51
N GLU A 297 -29.27 -1.10 3.98
CA GLU A 297 -28.39 -2.10 4.59
C GLU A 297 -26.92 -1.65 4.61
N LEU A 298 -26.43 -1.07 3.51
CA LEU A 298 -25.05 -0.56 3.42
C LEU A 298 -24.80 0.63 4.34
N LEU A 299 -25.81 1.46 4.61
CA LEU A 299 -25.70 2.58 5.56
C LEU A 299 -25.44 2.11 7.00
N GLY A 300 -25.83 0.87 7.33
CA GLY A 300 -25.55 0.25 8.63
C GLY A 300 -24.21 -0.49 8.71
N ARG A 301 -23.41 -0.52 7.62
CA ARG A 301 -22.20 -1.34 7.51
C ARG A 301 -20.92 -0.50 7.41
N GLU A 302 -19.81 -1.12 7.76
CA GLU A 302 -18.49 -0.58 7.41
C GLU A 302 -18.21 -0.85 5.93
N VAL A 303 -17.97 0.24 5.18
CA VAL A 303 -17.68 0.19 3.75
C VAL A 303 -16.33 0.82 3.44
N VAL A 304 -15.70 0.32 2.39
CA VAL A 304 -14.42 0.78 1.85
C VAL A 304 -14.57 1.05 0.35
N ALA A 305 -13.80 2.01 -0.15
CA ALA A 305 -13.60 2.12 -1.59
C ALA A 305 -12.73 0.94 -2.06
N SER A 306 -13.05 0.37 -3.22
CA SER A 306 -12.22 -0.67 -3.85
C SER A 306 -10.86 -0.09 -4.25
N PRO A 307 -9.75 -0.82 -4.11
CA PRO A 307 -8.43 -0.32 -4.49
C PRO A 307 -8.23 -0.39 -6.01
N ASP A 308 -8.99 -1.24 -6.69
CA ASP A 308 -8.78 -1.60 -8.10
C ASP A 308 -9.74 -0.88 -9.06
N SER A 309 -10.75 -0.18 -8.53
CA SER A 309 -11.78 0.48 -9.35
C SER A 309 -12.34 1.73 -8.69
N ALA A 310 -12.21 2.85 -9.39
CA ALA A 310 -12.84 4.11 -8.99
C ALA A 310 -14.37 3.97 -9.02
N GLY A 311 -15.05 4.50 -8.00
CA GLY A 311 -16.52 4.42 -7.93
C GLY A 311 -17.04 3.02 -7.57
N LYS A 312 -16.23 2.16 -6.95
CA LYS A 312 -16.68 0.89 -6.39
C LYS A 312 -16.60 0.91 -4.86
N ILE A 313 -17.68 0.50 -4.21
CA ILE A 313 -17.83 0.45 -2.75
C ILE A 313 -17.95 -1.03 -2.35
N GLU A 314 -17.19 -1.46 -1.35
CA GLU A 314 -17.20 -2.83 -0.83
C GLU A 314 -17.47 -2.81 0.68
N THR A 315 -18.17 -3.82 1.19
CA THR A 315 -18.26 -4.03 2.64
C THR A 315 -16.95 -4.57 3.18
N ASP A 316 -16.44 -3.98 4.25
CA ASP A 316 -15.15 -4.32 4.84
C ASP A 316 -15.22 -5.57 5.74
N SER A 317 -16.35 -5.72 6.45
CA SER A 317 -16.58 -6.84 7.36
C SER A 317 -18.06 -7.25 7.37
N GLY A 318 -18.33 -8.50 7.76
CA GLY A 318 -19.67 -9.06 7.84
C GLY A 318 -19.73 -10.57 7.55
N PRO A 319 -20.84 -11.23 7.88
CA PRO A 319 -21.05 -12.64 7.51
C PRO A 319 -21.22 -12.82 5.99
N ASP A 320 -21.71 -11.78 5.32
CA ASP A 320 -21.91 -11.64 3.88
C ASP A 320 -21.14 -10.41 3.36
N SER A 321 -21.07 -10.26 2.04
CA SER A 321 -20.37 -9.14 1.40
C SER A 321 -21.14 -8.56 0.23
N TYR A 322 -20.99 -7.25 0.07
CA TYR A 322 -21.48 -6.48 -1.06
C TYR A 322 -20.30 -5.79 -1.75
N ALA A 323 -20.33 -5.78 -3.08
CA ALA A 323 -19.49 -4.94 -3.91
C ALA A 323 -20.39 -4.18 -4.90
N VAL A 324 -20.54 -2.87 -4.69
CA VAL A 324 -21.40 -1.97 -5.45
C VAL A 324 -20.56 -1.17 -6.43
N SER A 325 -20.83 -1.32 -7.72
CA SER A 325 -20.26 -0.51 -8.79
C SER A 325 -21.21 0.65 -9.11
N LEU A 326 -20.66 1.85 -9.29
CA LEU A 326 -21.42 3.05 -9.68
C LEU A 326 -21.25 3.33 -11.19
N ASN A 327 -22.26 3.91 -11.81
CA ASN A 327 -22.16 4.49 -13.16
C ASN A 327 -21.61 5.93 -13.13
N ASP A 328 -21.45 6.53 -14.30
CA ASP A 328 -20.94 7.90 -14.48
C ASP A 328 -21.79 8.99 -13.78
N LYS A 329 -23.04 8.67 -13.40
CA LYS A 329 -23.93 9.56 -12.65
C LYS A 329 -23.83 9.35 -11.13
N GLY A 330 -22.92 8.48 -10.66
CA GLY A 330 -22.81 8.12 -9.25
C GLY A 330 -23.98 7.28 -8.74
N LEU A 331 -24.76 6.64 -9.63
CA LEU A 331 -25.85 5.75 -9.26
C LEU A 331 -25.38 4.29 -9.35
N PRO A 332 -25.86 3.38 -8.50
CA PRO A 332 -25.49 1.96 -8.59
C PRO A 332 -25.83 1.38 -9.95
N SER A 333 -24.90 0.66 -10.56
CA SER A 333 -25.08 -0.01 -11.85
C SER A 333 -25.01 -1.52 -11.73
N GLU A 334 -24.19 -2.02 -10.80
CA GLU A 334 -24.06 -3.43 -10.48
C GLU A 334 -23.84 -3.61 -8.98
N ILE A 335 -24.41 -4.67 -8.42
CA ILE A 335 -24.11 -5.16 -7.08
C ILE A 335 -23.73 -6.63 -7.19
N VAL A 336 -22.54 -6.96 -6.69
CA VAL A 336 -22.11 -8.34 -6.48
C VAL A 336 -22.32 -8.66 -5.01
N TYR A 337 -23.29 -9.54 -4.73
CA TYR A 337 -23.60 -9.98 -3.38
C TYR A 337 -23.11 -11.40 -3.16
N ARG A 338 -22.54 -11.65 -1.99
CA ARG A 338 -22.11 -12.98 -1.57
C ARG A 338 -22.53 -13.21 -0.13
N GLU A 339 -23.39 -14.20 0.09
CA GLU A 339 -23.98 -14.51 1.41
C GLU A 339 -22.97 -14.98 2.46
N LYS A 340 -21.88 -15.63 2.04
CA LYS A 340 -20.77 -16.07 2.89
C LYS A 340 -19.50 -16.25 2.06
N PRO A 341 -18.28 -16.24 2.63
CA PRO A 341 -17.03 -16.24 1.87
C PRO A 341 -16.94 -17.31 0.77
N ASP A 342 -17.47 -18.52 1.02
CA ASP A 342 -17.44 -19.65 0.06
C ASP A 342 -18.69 -19.74 -0.83
N ALA A 343 -19.70 -18.90 -0.61
CA ALA A 343 -20.88 -18.88 -1.46
C ALA A 343 -20.55 -18.31 -2.84
N SER A 344 -21.19 -18.88 -3.86
CA SER A 344 -21.16 -18.30 -5.18
C SER A 344 -21.82 -16.91 -5.16
N PRO A 345 -21.19 -15.89 -5.74
CA PRO A 345 -21.78 -14.56 -5.79
C PRO A 345 -22.96 -14.54 -6.74
N ILE A 346 -23.94 -13.70 -6.43
CA ILE A 346 -24.97 -13.28 -7.37
C ILE A 346 -24.65 -11.88 -7.87
N LYS A 347 -25.07 -11.58 -9.09
CA LYS A 347 -24.93 -10.25 -9.68
C LYS A 347 -26.30 -9.63 -9.88
N ILE A 348 -26.44 -8.38 -9.48
CA ILE A 348 -27.64 -7.57 -9.65
C ILE A 348 -27.27 -6.37 -10.49
N ALA A 349 -27.82 -6.24 -11.68
CA ALA A 349 -27.61 -5.08 -12.54
C ALA A 349 -28.81 -4.14 -12.47
N TYR A 350 -28.54 -2.83 -12.34
CA TYR A 350 -29.53 -1.76 -12.36
C TYR A 350 -29.34 -0.91 -13.60
N GLN A 351 -30.40 -0.76 -14.39
CA GLN A 351 -30.35 -0.05 -15.66
C GLN A 351 -31.57 0.86 -15.84
N ASP A 352 -31.48 1.73 -16.84
CA ASP A 352 -32.58 2.60 -17.28
C ASP A 352 -33.18 3.46 -16.17
N TYR A 353 -32.31 4.12 -15.40
CA TYR A 353 -32.73 5.03 -14.34
C TYR A 353 -33.65 6.13 -14.87
N ALA A 354 -34.82 6.24 -14.26
CA ALA A 354 -35.81 7.27 -14.56
C ALA A 354 -36.34 7.91 -13.26
N PRO A 355 -36.84 9.15 -13.30
CA PRO A 355 -37.41 9.78 -12.13
C PRO A 355 -38.72 9.10 -11.72
N ALA A 356 -38.86 8.79 -10.43
CA ALA A 356 -40.07 8.41 -9.72
C ALA A 356 -40.28 9.44 -8.60
N GLU A 357 -41.34 10.24 -8.70
CA GLU A 357 -41.60 11.38 -7.79
C GLU A 357 -40.39 12.34 -7.62
N GLY A 358 -39.58 12.51 -8.68
CA GLY A 358 -38.40 13.36 -8.66
C GLY A 358 -37.11 12.68 -8.22
N HIS A 359 -37.15 11.41 -7.80
CA HIS A 359 -35.99 10.64 -7.36
C HIS A 359 -35.60 9.55 -8.37
N PRO A 360 -34.31 9.23 -8.54
CA PRO A 360 -33.90 8.18 -9.47
C PRO A 360 -34.43 6.80 -9.06
N TYR A 361 -34.97 6.05 -10.02
CA TYR A 361 -35.42 4.67 -9.84
C TYR A 361 -34.95 3.81 -11.03
N PRO A 362 -34.36 2.63 -10.79
CA PRO A 362 -33.93 1.74 -11.87
C PRO A 362 -35.14 1.07 -12.53
N ARG A 363 -35.42 1.37 -13.81
CA ARG A 363 -36.52 0.72 -14.53
C ARG A 363 -36.22 -0.72 -14.90
N ARG A 364 -34.96 -1.13 -14.90
CA ARG A 364 -34.58 -2.52 -15.13
C ARG A 364 -33.71 -3.05 -14.02
N ILE A 365 -34.08 -4.22 -13.50
CA ILE A 365 -33.33 -4.96 -12.47
C ILE A 365 -33.11 -6.37 -12.99
N THR A 366 -31.86 -6.75 -13.22
CA THR A 366 -31.50 -8.09 -13.70
C THR A 366 -30.71 -8.82 -12.62
N ILE A 367 -31.13 -10.03 -12.28
CA ILE A 367 -30.52 -10.85 -11.22
C ILE A 367 -29.96 -12.12 -11.85
N SER A 368 -28.65 -12.31 -11.74
CA SER A 368 -27.92 -13.41 -12.37
C SER A 368 -27.15 -14.23 -11.35
N GLY A 369 -27.10 -15.54 -11.56
CA GLY A 369 -26.24 -16.44 -10.81
C GLY A 369 -24.76 -16.34 -11.21
N PRO A 370 -23.86 -17.07 -10.53
CA PRO A 370 -22.40 -16.98 -10.71
C PRO A 370 -21.89 -17.35 -12.11
N SER A 371 -22.60 -18.23 -12.82
CA SER A 371 -22.20 -18.77 -14.13
C SER A 371 -23.37 -18.81 -15.11
N ALA A 372 -24.41 -18.01 -14.86
CA ALA A 372 -25.65 -18.13 -15.60
C ALA A 372 -25.57 -17.36 -16.92
N GLU A 373 -25.64 -18.08 -18.05
CA GLU A 373 -25.81 -17.49 -19.39
C GLU A 373 -27.16 -16.74 -19.49
N LYS A 374 -28.16 -17.19 -18.72
CA LYS A 374 -29.48 -16.55 -18.59
C LYS A 374 -29.67 -16.01 -17.17
N PRO A 375 -30.26 -14.81 -17.00
CA PRO A 375 -30.56 -14.29 -15.67
C PRO A 375 -31.58 -15.19 -14.95
N LEU A 376 -31.47 -15.25 -13.63
CA LEU A 376 -32.45 -15.93 -12.76
C LEU A 376 -33.81 -15.22 -12.83
N ALA A 377 -33.77 -13.88 -12.85
CA ALA A 377 -34.92 -13.03 -13.07
C ALA A 377 -34.48 -11.70 -13.72
N ASP A 378 -35.29 -11.18 -14.63
CA ASP A 378 -35.13 -9.85 -15.24
C ASP A 378 -36.45 -9.09 -15.14
N PHE A 379 -36.44 -7.92 -14.51
CA PHE A 379 -37.62 -7.11 -14.25
C PHE A 379 -37.49 -5.81 -15.04
N ALA A 380 -38.45 -5.53 -15.92
CA ALA A 380 -38.52 -4.31 -16.72
C ALA A 380 -39.80 -3.53 -16.39
N VAL A 381 -39.67 -2.45 -15.61
CA VAL A 381 -40.74 -1.60 -15.13
C VAL A 381 -41.05 -0.52 -16.18
N THR A 382 -42.29 -0.51 -16.68
CA THR A 382 -42.74 0.42 -17.72
C THR A 382 -43.49 1.62 -17.14
N SER A 383 -44.13 1.45 -15.98
CA SER A 383 -44.85 2.51 -15.27
C SER A 383 -44.63 2.42 -13.76
N ILE A 384 -44.58 3.58 -13.12
CA ILE A 384 -44.39 3.75 -11.69
C ILE A 384 -45.34 4.84 -11.21
N GLY A 385 -45.91 4.66 -10.03
CA GLY A 385 -46.74 5.65 -9.35
C GLY A 385 -46.84 5.37 -7.86
N PRO A 386 -47.59 6.19 -7.12
CA PRO A 386 -47.86 5.93 -5.73
C PRO A 386 -48.63 4.60 -5.58
N PRO A 387 -48.42 3.85 -4.48
CA PRO A 387 -49.17 2.64 -4.23
C PRO A 387 -50.67 2.95 -4.14
N PRO A 388 -51.53 2.03 -4.60
CA PRO A 388 -52.97 2.21 -4.46
C PRO A 388 -53.30 2.39 -2.97
N PRO A 389 -54.25 3.29 -2.62
CA PRO A 389 -54.61 3.51 -1.23
C PRO A 389 -54.99 2.17 -0.61
N ALA A 390 -54.37 1.86 0.54
CA ALA A 390 -54.67 0.65 1.27
C ALA A 390 -56.19 0.56 1.43
N GLN A 391 -56.80 -0.49 0.88
CA GLN A 391 -58.23 -0.71 1.05
C GLN A 391 -58.45 -0.94 2.55
N THR A 392 -58.79 0.12 3.28
CA THR A 392 -59.21 0.03 4.67
C THR A 392 -60.46 -0.81 4.66
N GLY A 393 -60.30 -2.10 4.96
CA GLY A 393 -61.40 -3.04 4.99
C GLY A 393 -62.49 -2.46 5.86
N LYS A 394 -63.59 -2.03 5.24
CA LYS A 394 -64.86 -1.85 5.93
C LYS A 394 -65.20 -3.22 6.51
N LYS A 395 -64.79 -3.47 7.76
CA LYS A 395 -65.40 -4.49 8.61
C LYS A 395 -66.85 -4.05 8.78
N GLY A 396 -67.69 -4.43 7.82
CA GLY A 396 -69.13 -4.38 7.97
C GLY A 396 -69.49 -5.26 9.15
N LYS A 397 -69.65 -4.63 10.31
CA LYS A 397 -70.41 -5.18 11.43
C LYS A 397 -71.84 -5.38 10.91
N GLN A 398 -72.14 -6.54 10.35
CA GLN A 398 -73.51 -7.05 10.36
C GLN A 398 -73.80 -7.42 11.81
N GLN A 399 -74.34 -6.47 12.56
CA GLN A 399 -75.07 -6.78 13.79
C GLN A 399 -76.48 -7.19 13.38
N LYS A 400 -76.75 -8.47 13.63
CA LYS A 400 -78.02 -9.21 13.83
C LYS A 400 -79.29 -8.67 13.19
#